data_AF-A0AAJ3PPX7-F1
#
_entry.id   AF-A0AAJ3PPX7-F1
#
_cell.length_a   1.000
_cell.length_b   1.000
_cell.length_c   1.000
_cell.angle_alpha   90.00
_cell.angle_beta   90.00
_cell.angle_gamma   90.00
#
_symmetry.space_group_name_H-M   'P 1'
#
loop_
_entity.id
_entity.type
_entity.pdbx_description
1 polymer ?
#
loop_
_entity_poly.entity_id
_entity_poly.type
_entity_poly.pdbx_seq_one_letter_code
_entity_poly.pdbx_strand_id
1 'polypeptide(L)'
;MNTLAQKALSAGITLVGGIVGSRVVAGGWRLVTGHSAPNDAADETLPLIEALSFAFISAGVAALLKVAGQRGAGAAIRKVSESTAHRVDHEV
;
A
#
# COMPACT_ATOMS: atom_id res chain seq x y z
N MET A 1 -5.85 26.55 3.66
CA MET A 1 -4.90 25.93 2.72
C MET A 1 -3.54 25.83 3.40
N ASN A 2 -3.21 24.72 4.06
CA ASN A 2 -1.89 24.52 4.70
C ASN A 2 -1.17 23.32 4.07
N THR A 3 -0.97 23.42 2.76
CA THR A 3 -0.44 22.36 1.88
C THR A 3 0.99 21.96 2.23
N LEU A 4 1.79 22.85 2.81
CA LEU A 4 3.17 22.54 3.24
C LEU A 4 3.21 21.58 4.43
N ALA A 5 2.37 21.80 5.44
CA ALA A 5 2.26 20.89 6.59
C ALA A 5 1.72 19.51 6.16
N GLN A 6 0.74 19.48 5.26
CA GLN A 6 0.24 18.23 4.70
C GLN A 6 1.28 17.50 3.85
N LYS A 7 2.07 18.22 3.03
CA LYS A 7 3.17 17.64 2.24
C LYS A 7 4.29 17.10 3.13
N ALA A 8 4.64 17.81 4.21
CA ALA A 8 5.63 17.36 5.18
C ALA A 8 5.15 16.11 5.93
N LEU A 9 3.88 16.09 6.35
CA LEU A 9 3.28 14.93 6.98
C LEU A 9 3.20 13.73 6.02
N SER A 10 2.78 13.93 4.77
CA SER A 10 2.75 12.85 3.77
C SER A 10 4.15 12.34 3.46
N ALA A 11 5.14 13.24 3.33
CA ALA A 11 6.52 12.85 3.12
C ALA A 11 7.08 12.06 4.32
N GLY A 12 6.77 12.49 5.54
CA GLY A 12 7.14 11.79 6.77
C GLY A 12 6.51 10.40 6.86
N ILE A 13 5.22 10.26 6.51
CA ILE A 13 4.53 8.97 6.45
C ILE A 13 5.15 8.06 5.40
N THR A 14 5.50 8.58 4.22
CA THR A 14 6.16 7.79 3.17
C THR A 14 7.56 7.33 3.59
N LEU A 15 8.33 8.19 4.26
CA LEU A 15 9.65 7.83 4.78
C LEU A 15 9.57 6.72 5.84
N VAL A 16 8.71 6.90 6.83
CA VAL A 16 8.50 5.90 7.90
C VAL A 16 7.91 4.61 7.30
N GLY A 17 6.96 4.74 6.37
CA GLY A 17 6.37 3.62 5.65
C GLY A 17 7.38 2.83 4.82
N GLY A 18 8.35 3.51 4.18
CA GLY A 18 9.45 2.86 3.48
C GLY A 18 10.37 2.09 4.43
N ILE A 19 10.72 2.68 5.57
CA ILE A 19 11.56 2.04 6.59
C ILE A 19 10.85 0.82 7.20
N VAL A 20 9.62 0.99 7.68
CA VAL A 20 8.85 -0.11 8.29
C VAL A 20 8.52 -1.17 7.25
N GLY A 21 8.11 -0.76 6.06
CA GLY A 21 7.84 -1.64 4.93
C GLY A 21 9.04 -2.52 4.59
N SER A 22 10.26 -1.95 4.54
CA SER A 22 11.48 -2.72 4.28
C SER A 22 11.71 -3.83 5.31
N ARG A 23 11.40 -3.58 6.60
CA ARG A 23 11.56 -4.57 7.67
C ARG A 23 10.48 -5.65 7.63
N VAL A 24 9.24 -5.27 7.29
CA VAL A 24 8.13 -6.22 7.12
C VAL A 24 8.41 -7.14 5.94
N VAL A 25 8.87 -6.60 4.80
CA VAL A 25 9.24 -7.39 3.62
C VAL A 25 10.41 -8.32 3.93
N ALA A 26 11.49 -7.81 4.54
CA ALA A 26 12.64 -8.64 4.91
C ALA A 26 12.28 -9.74 5.92
N GLY A 27 11.42 -9.42 6.90
CA GLY A 27 10.91 -10.37 7.88
C GLY A 27 10.01 -11.43 7.25
N GLY A 28 9.08 -11.02 6.39
CA GLY A 28 8.21 -11.92 5.64
C GLY A 28 9.00 -12.85 4.72
N TRP A 29 10.02 -12.34 4.05
CA TRP A 29 10.90 -13.14 3.20
C TRP A 29 11.65 -14.20 3.99
N ARG A 30 12.23 -13.82 5.14
CA ARG A 30 12.92 -14.74 6.03
C ARG A 30 11.99 -15.80 6.62
N LEU A 31 10.74 -15.44 6.89
CA LEU A 31 9.73 -16.37 7.42
C LEU A 31 9.31 -17.40 6.38
N VAL A 32 9.14 -17.00 5.12
CA VAL A 32 8.66 -17.88 4.04
C VAL A 32 9.79 -18.73 3.43
N THR A 33 10.99 -18.16 3.26
CA THR A 33 12.11 -18.82 2.55
C THR A 33 13.20 -19.36 3.48
N GLY A 34 13.17 -19.00 4.77
CA GLY A 34 14.23 -19.33 5.72
C GLY A 34 15.55 -18.58 5.51
N HIS A 35 15.68 -17.81 4.42
CA HIS A 35 16.90 -17.10 4.02
C HIS A 35 16.67 -15.57 4.03
N SER A 36 17.75 -14.81 4.23
CA SER A 36 17.71 -13.34 4.17
C SER A 36 17.27 -12.88 2.78
N ALA A 37 16.42 -11.84 2.73
CA ALA A 37 15.94 -11.26 1.47
C ALA A 37 17.13 -10.85 0.57
N PRO A 38 17.14 -11.23 -0.71
CA PRO A 38 18.19 -10.84 -1.65
C PRO A 38 18.27 -9.32 -1.72
N ASN A 39 19.46 -8.75 -1.51
CA ASN A 39 19.69 -7.31 -1.62
C ASN A 39 19.90 -6.87 -3.08
N ASP A 40 20.14 -7.81 -3.99
CA ASP A 40 20.37 -7.55 -5.41
C ASP A 40 19.28 -8.23 -6.23
N ALA A 41 18.35 -7.43 -6.75
CA ALA A 41 17.37 -7.84 -7.75
C ALA A 41 17.95 -7.81 -9.18
N ALA A 42 19.28 -7.86 -9.31
CA ALA A 42 20.01 -7.53 -10.53
C ALA A 42 20.88 -8.68 -11.04
N ASP A 43 20.58 -9.93 -10.68
CA ASP A 43 21.24 -11.08 -11.31
C ASP A 43 20.53 -11.37 -12.66
N GLU A 44 21.19 -11.00 -13.76
CA GLU A 44 20.66 -10.84 -15.12
C GLU A 44 20.32 -12.14 -15.87
N THR A 45 20.05 -13.23 -15.14
CA THR A 45 19.33 -14.36 -15.71
C THR A 45 17.99 -14.42 -15.02
N LEU A 46 16.93 -13.87 -15.62
CA LEU A 46 15.58 -14.01 -15.10
C LEU A 46 15.07 -15.43 -15.42
N PRO A 47 15.11 -16.40 -14.48
CA PRO A 47 14.41 -17.65 -14.67
C PRO A 47 12.91 -17.37 -14.70
N LEU A 48 12.16 -18.16 -15.48
CA LEU A 48 10.70 -18.10 -15.55
C LEU A 48 10.03 -18.11 -14.16
N ILE A 49 10.67 -18.76 -13.19
CA ILE A 49 10.25 -18.83 -11.79
C ILE A 49 10.31 -17.48 -11.08
N GLU A 50 11.24 -16.60 -11.39
CA GLU A 50 11.36 -15.29 -10.76
C GLU A 50 10.32 -14.31 -11.29
N ALA A 51 10.08 -14.32 -12.60
CA ALA A 51 8.98 -13.58 -13.21
C ALA A 51 7.62 -14.04 -12.65
N LEU A 52 7.42 -15.36 -12.48
CA LEU A 52 6.21 -15.93 -11.90
C LEU A 52 6.05 -15.55 -10.42
N SER A 53 7.13 -15.59 -9.64
CA SER A 53 7.12 -15.21 -8.23
C SER A 53 6.81 -13.72 -8.04
N PHE A 54 7.41 -12.85 -8.85
CA PHE A 54 7.13 -11.43 -8.84
C PHE A 54 5.66 -11.14 -9.20
N ALA A 55 5.13 -11.83 -10.22
CA ALA A 55 3.73 -11.71 -10.62
C ALA A 55 2.77 -12.17 -9.51
N PHE A 56 3.06 -13.31 -8.86
CA PHE A 56 2.25 -13.82 -7.75
C PHE A 56 2.26 -12.89 -6.54
N ILE A 57 3.43 -12.38 -6.15
CA ILE A 57 3.57 -11.43 -5.05
C ILE A 57 2.82 -10.13 -5.39
N SER A 58 3.02 -9.60 -6.59
CA SER A 58 2.35 -8.37 -7.06
C SER A 58 0.83 -8.54 -7.10
N ALA A 59 0.34 -9.67 -7.61
CA ALA A 59 -1.09 -9.99 -7.62
C ALA A 59 -1.64 -10.15 -6.19
N GLY A 60 -0.88 -10.79 -5.29
CA GLY A 60 -1.24 -10.92 -3.88
C GLY A 60 -1.37 -9.58 -3.18
N VAL A 61 -0.39 -8.69 -3.35
CA VAL A 61 -0.43 -7.32 -2.79
C VAL A 61 -1.59 -6.55 -3.40
N ALA A 62 -1.78 -6.60 -4.71
CA ALA A 62 -2.89 -5.92 -5.39
C ALA A 62 -4.26 -6.42 -4.91
N ALA A 63 -4.42 -7.73 -4.68
CA ALA A 63 -5.64 -8.32 -4.15
C ALA A 63 -5.90 -7.87 -2.70
N LEU A 64 -4.86 -7.85 -1.85
CA LEU A 64 -4.95 -7.34 -0.48
C LEU A 64 -5.34 -5.86 -0.45
N LEU A 65 -4.70 -5.04 -1.29
CA LEU A 65 -5.05 -3.62 -1.45
C LEU A 65 -6.47 -3.45 -1.99
N LYS A 66 -6.93 -4.32 -2.89
CA LYS A 66 -8.28 -4.28 -3.42
C LYS A 66 -9.31 -4.66 -2.36
N VAL A 67 -9.08 -5.70 -1.56
CA VAL A 67 -9.98 -6.10 -0.46
C VAL A 67 -9.99 -5.07 0.67
N ALA A 68 -8.81 -4.60 1.10
CA ALA A 68 -8.69 -3.56 2.11
C ALA A 68 -9.28 -2.23 1.62
N GLY A 69 -9.01 -1.88 0.36
CA GLY A 69 -9.54 -0.72 -0.34
C GLY A 69 -11.05 -0.79 -0.52
N GLN A 70 -11.63 -1.92 -0.91
CA GLN A 70 -13.09 -2.05 -1.03
C GLN A 70 -13.78 -1.95 0.34
N ARG A 71 -13.19 -2.52 1.40
CA ARG A 71 -13.72 -2.40 2.78
C ARG A 71 -13.54 -0.99 3.35
N GLY A 72 -12.41 -0.33 3.09
CA GLY A 72 -12.12 1.03 3.57
C GLY A 72 -12.80 2.13 2.75
N ALA A 73 -12.83 2.00 1.42
CA ALA A 73 -13.46 2.95 0.51
C ALA A 73 -14.98 2.94 0.66
N GLY A 74 -15.63 1.79 0.92
CA GLY A 74 -17.06 1.76 1.22
C GLY A 74 -17.42 2.61 2.45
N ALA A 75 -16.61 2.53 3.51
CA ALA A 75 -16.80 3.34 4.72
C ALA A 75 -16.47 4.82 4.50
N ALA A 76 -15.41 5.13 3.75
CA ALA A 76 -15.00 6.49 3.45
C ALA A 76 -15.99 7.20 2.49
N ILE A 77 -16.44 6.52 1.44
CA ILE A 77 -17.43 7.03 0.48
C ILE A 77 -18.77 7.26 1.19
N ARG A 78 -19.20 6.36 2.07
CA ARG A 78 -20.43 6.55 2.87
C ARG A 78 -20.34 7.79 3.77
N LYS A 79 -19.19 8.00 4.42
CA LYS A 79 -18.95 9.17 5.28
C LYS A 79 -18.89 10.49 4.49
N VAL A 80 -18.33 10.46 3.27
CA VAL A 80 -18.30 11.62 2.35
C VAL A 80 -19.68 11.89 1.75
N SER A 81 -20.45 10.84 1.45
CA SER A 81 -21.82 10.95 0.94
C SER A 81 -22.78 11.52 2.00
N GLU A 82 -22.69 11.07 3.26
CA GLU A 82 -23.47 11.61 4.38
C GLU A 82 -23.14 13.09 4.64
N SER A 83 -21.87 13.48 4.56
CA SER A 83 -21.46 14.89 4.70
C SER A 83 -21.89 15.78 3.52
N THR A 84 -22.10 15.20 2.34
CA THR A 84 -22.56 15.95 1.15
C THR A 84 -24.08 16.11 1.16
N ALA A 85 -24.82 15.07 1.58
CA ALA A 85 -26.28 15.14 1.74
C ALA A 85 -26.71 16.20 2.77
N HIS A 86 -26.04 16.26 3.93
CA HIS A 86 -26.31 17.26 4.98
C HIS A 86 -26.06 18.71 4.52
N ARG A 87 -25.28 18.93 3.46
CA ARG A 87 -25.02 20.29 2.95
C ARG A 87 -26.08 20.75 1.95
N VAL A 88 -26.71 19.84 1.22
CA VAL A 88 -27.75 20.15 0.22
C VAL A 88 -29.08 20.50 0.89
N ASP A 89 -29.43 19.86 2.01
CA ASP A 89 -30.65 20.15 2.77
C ASP A 89 -30.64 21.54 3.47
N HIS A 90 -29.49 22.23 3.50
CA HIS A 90 -29.35 23.57 4.08
C HIS A 90 -29.33 24.69 3.01
N GLU A 91 -29.45 24.35 1.72
CA GLU A 91 -29.50 25.29 0.59
C GLU A 91 -30.88 25.34 -0.11
N VAL A 92 -31.92 24.69 0.44
CA VAL A 92 -33.31 24.73 -0.08
C VAL A 92 -34.29 25.37 0.89
#